data_AF-A0A7S2GS54-F1
#
_entry.id   AF-A0A7S2GS54-F1
#
_cell.length_a   1.000
_cell.length_b   1.000
_cell.length_c   1.000
_cell.angle_alpha   90.00
_cell.angle_beta   90.00
_cell.angle_gamma   90.00
#
_symmetry.space_group_name_H-M   'P 1'
#
loop_
_entity.id
_entity.type
_entity.pdbx_description
1 polymer ?
#
loop_
_entity_poly.entity_id
_entity_poly.type
_entity_poly.pdbx_seq_one_letter_code
_entity_poly.pdbx_strand_id
1 'polypeptide(L)'
;DSVRPADSQPEVEGKQTQEGSGAAKVPDAPGAGEEAEAAPSIAETPRVGLIPVGAIVWLANFTGKNVGSNGREGTILSYDDQKHRYRVRLYAGEERNLKKENLVESPPGG
;
A
#
# COMPACT_ATOMS: atom_id res chain seq x y z
N ASP A 1 -59.41 -3.52 -27.88
CA ASP A 1 -58.35 -2.63 -28.36
C ASP A 1 -57.08 -3.46 -28.48
N SER A 2 -56.78 -3.91 -29.69
CA SER A 2 -55.69 -4.84 -30.01
C SER A 2 -54.68 -4.13 -30.87
N VAL A 3 -53.62 -3.55 -30.30
CA VAL A 3 -52.31 -3.43 -30.96
C VAL A 3 -51.25 -3.25 -29.86
N ARG A 4 -50.37 -4.23 -29.66
CA ARG A 4 -49.02 -3.96 -29.16
C ARG A 4 -48.08 -4.25 -30.33
N PRO A 5 -47.38 -3.24 -30.88
CA PRO A 5 -46.40 -3.52 -31.92
C PRO A 5 -45.20 -4.21 -31.28
N ALA A 6 -44.70 -5.22 -31.99
CA ALA A 6 -43.40 -5.80 -31.76
C ALA A 6 -42.34 -4.73 -31.98
N ASP A 7 -41.70 -4.28 -30.91
CA ASP A 7 -40.45 -3.53 -31.01
C ASP A 7 -39.31 -4.54 -31.03
N SER A 8 -39.00 -4.96 -32.25
CA SER A 8 -37.81 -5.67 -32.63
C SER A 8 -36.59 -4.86 -32.21
N GLN A 9 -35.79 -5.39 -31.28
CA GLN A 9 -34.43 -4.91 -31.10
C GLN A 9 -33.50 -5.64 -32.08
N PRO A 10 -32.97 -4.95 -33.10
CA PRO A 10 -31.57 -5.07 -33.50
C PRO A 10 -30.89 -3.76 -33.06
N GLU A 11 -29.69 -3.71 -32.52
CA GLU A 11 -28.47 -3.96 -33.27
C GLU A 11 -27.32 -3.77 -32.27
N VAL A 12 -26.59 -4.84 -31.95
CA VAL A 12 -25.32 -4.76 -31.21
C VAL A 12 -24.18 -4.77 -32.21
N GLU A 13 -23.94 -3.63 -32.86
CA GLU A 13 -22.75 -3.44 -33.70
C GLU A 13 -21.89 -2.30 -33.13
N GLY A 14 -21.01 -2.67 -32.19
CA GLY A 14 -19.95 -1.82 -31.68
C GLY A 14 -18.61 -2.52 -31.91
N LYS A 15 -18.09 -2.40 -33.13
CA LYS A 15 -16.80 -2.96 -33.55
C LYS A 15 -15.69 -2.30 -32.74
N GLN A 16 -15.00 -3.10 -31.93
CA GLN A 16 -13.81 -2.67 -31.22
C GLN A 16 -12.64 -2.65 -32.21
N THR A 17 -12.42 -1.48 -32.80
CA THR A 17 -11.24 -1.17 -33.62
C THR A 17 -10.01 -1.20 -32.72
N GLN A 18 -9.15 -2.19 -32.94
CA GLN A 18 -7.85 -2.32 -32.30
C GLN A 18 -6.81 -1.81 -33.30
N GLU A 19 -6.40 -0.55 -33.14
CA GLU A 19 -5.27 0.04 -33.86
C GLU A 19 -4.19 0.43 -32.87
N GLY A 20 -3.01 -0.16 -33.05
CA GLY A 20 -1.85 0.08 -32.18
C GLY A 20 -0.64 -0.76 -32.56
N SER A 21 -0.35 -0.86 -33.85
CA SER A 21 0.95 -1.35 -34.33
C SER A 21 2.02 -0.29 -34.08
N GLY A 22 3.04 -0.66 -33.31
CA GLY A 22 4.26 0.11 -33.14
C GLY A 22 5.44 -0.86 -32.94
N ALA A 23 5.93 -1.41 -34.04
CA ALA A 23 7.15 -2.21 -34.07
C ALA A 23 8.39 -1.28 -34.01
N ALA A 24 9.34 -1.57 -33.12
CA ALA A 24 10.78 -1.54 -33.41
C ALA A 24 11.63 -1.88 -32.16
N LYS A 25 12.04 -3.16 -32.10
CA LYS A 25 13.40 -3.66 -31.91
C LYS A 25 14.44 -2.78 -31.17
N VAL A 26 15.04 -3.34 -30.12
CA VAL A 26 16.50 -3.36 -29.92
C VAL A 26 16.93 -4.67 -29.24
N PRO A 27 18.18 -5.14 -29.48
CA PRO A 27 18.61 -6.52 -29.27
C PRO A 27 19.37 -6.76 -27.95
N ASP A 28 19.52 -8.05 -27.65
CA ASP A 28 20.55 -8.74 -26.86
C ASP A 28 21.58 -7.91 -26.07
N ALA A 29 21.56 -8.08 -24.75
CA ALA A 29 22.77 -8.15 -23.93
C ALA A 29 22.48 -8.97 -22.66
N PRO A 30 23.28 -10.01 -22.33
CA PRO A 30 23.33 -10.57 -20.99
C PRO A 30 24.21 -9.65 -20.14
N GLY A 31 23.58 -8.75 -19.40
CA GLY A 31 24.24 -7.83 -18.49
C GLY A 31 24.22 -8.38 -17.08
N ALA A 32 25.40 -8.76 -16.60
CA ALA A 32 25.71 -9.15 -15.23
C ALA A 32 25.09 -8.21 -14.18
N GLY A 33 24.71 -8.79 -13.05
CA GLY A 33 24.35 -8.04 -11.85
C GLY A 33 23.97 -9.00 -10.75
N GLU A 34 24.96 -9.30 -9.92
CA GLU A 34 24.85 -9.66 -8.50
C GLU A 34 23.48 -10.19 -8.06
N GLU A 35 23.39 -11.49 -7.80
CA GLU A 35 23.50 -11.99 -6.43
C GLU A 35 22.62 -11.22 -5.43
N ALA A 36 21.69 -11.98 -4.87
CA ALA A 36 20.78 -11.56 -3.84
C ALA A 36 21.53 -11.09 -2.57
N GLU A 37 22.03 -9.86 -2.60
CA GLU A 37 22.55 -9.16 -1.44
C GLU A 37 21.40 -8.32 -0.87
N ALA A 38 20.72 -8.93 0.10
CA ALA A 38 19.75 -8.28 0.95
C ALA A 38 20.41 -7.14 1.76
N ALA A 39 20.57 -5.96 1.16
CA ALA A 39 20.52 -4.63 1.79
C ALA A 39 21.14 -3.56 0.88
N PRO A 40 20.41 -2.48 0.55
CA PRO A 40 21.02 -1.17 0.51
C PRO A 40 20.87 -0.55 1.89
N SER A 41 22.02 -0.47 2.56
CA SER A 41 22.34 0.41 3.67
C SER A 41 21.54 1.73 3.65
N ILE A 42 20.60 1.85 4.58
CA ILE A 42 20.30 2.98 5.49
C ILE A 42 21.16 4.23 5.22
N ALA A 43 20.85 4.95 4.14
CA ALA A 43 21.32 6.30 3.88
C ALA A 43 20.29 7.34 4.35
N GLU A 44 19.71 7.12 5.52
CA GLU A 44 18.86 8.11 6.15
C GLU A 44 19.39 8.34 7.56
N THR A 45 19.83 9.58 7.80
CA THR A 45 20.18 10.13 9.11
C THR A 45 19.33 9.46 10.19
N PRO A 46 19.89 9.06 11.36
CA PRO A 46 19.04 8.76 12.50
C PRO A 46 18.24 10.03 12.76
N ARG A 47 17.01 10.08 12.27
CA ARG A 47 16.08 11.13 12.62
C ARG A 47 15.79 10.84 14.07
N VAL A 48 16.59 11.43 14.96
CA VAL A 48 16.55 11.20 16.40
C VAL A 48 15.10 11.40 16.84
N GLY A 49 14.42 10.29 17.11
CA GLY A 49 13.01 10.30 17.47
C GLY A 49 11.98 10.04 16.36
N LEU A 50 12.33 9.53 15.17
CA LEU A 50 11.37 8.94 14.24
C LEU A 50 11.51 7.42 14.13
N ILE A 51 10.38 6.73 13.99
CA ILE A 51 10.35 5.26 13.83
C ILE A 51 10.68 4.96 12.36
N PRO A 52 11.65 4.08 12.06
CA PRO A 52 12.03 3.79 10.69
C PRO A 52 10.91 3.09 9.91
N VAL A 53 10.83 3.38 8.60
CA VAL A 53 9.96 2.63 7.69
C VAL A 53 10.44 1.17 7.62
N GLY A 54 9.49 0.23 7.67
CA GLY A 54 9.76 -1.21 7.79
C GLY A 54 9.89 -1.70 9.24
N ALA A 55 9.93 -0.80 10.24
CA ALA A 55 9.95 -1.20 11.64
C ALA A 55 8.62 -1.86 12.06
N ILE A 56 8.73 -2.86 12.92
CA ILE A 56 7.60 -3.46 13.62
C ILE A 56 7.24 -2.57 14.82
N VAL A 57 5.96 -2.26 14.93
CA VAL A 57 5.40 -1.44 16.01
C VAL A 57 4.12 -2.08 16.55
N TRP A 58 3.84 -1.82 17.81
CA TRP A 58 2.58 -2.17 18.45
C TRP A 58 1.75 -0.92 18.67
N LEU A 59 0.45 -1.06 18.46
CA LEU A 59 -0.50 0.00 18.72
C LEU A 59 -0.68 0.12 20.23
N ALA A 60 -0.61 1.33 20.77
CA ALA A 60 -0.84 1.61 22.18
C ALA A 60 -1.57 2.95 22.35
N ASN A 61 -1.98 3.27 23.57
CA ASN A 61 -2.57 4.56 23.94
C ASN A 61 -3.89 4.91 23.22
N PHE A 62 -4.58 3.96 22.58
CA PHE A 62 -5.93 4.17 22.08
C PHE A 62 -6.95 4.14 23.23
N THR A 63 -7.86 5.11 23.23
CA THR A 63 -8.95 5.24 24.20
C THR A 63 -10.32 5.17 23.51
N GLY A 64 -11.37 4.92 24.31
CA GLY A 64 -12.76 4.86 23.82
C GLY A 64 -12.99 3.75 22.80
N LYS A 65 -13.52 4.09 21.63
CA LYS A 65 -13.94 3.13 20.59
C LYS A 65 -12.79 2.32 19.97
N ASN A 66 -11.54 2.79 20.07
CA ASN A 66 -10.38 2.14 19.45
C ASN A 66 -9.51 1.36 20.44
N VAL A 67 -9.91 1.22 21.70
CA VAL A 67 -9.12 0.53 22.75
C VAL A 67 -8.77 -0.91 22.37
N GLY A 68 -9.63 -1.61 21.63
CA GLY A 68 -9.37 -2.98 21.14
C GLY A 68 -8.29 -3.07 20.05
N SER A 69 -7.75 -1.94 19.59
CA SER A 69 -6.59 -1.94 18.68
C SER A 69 -5.25 -1.89 19.42
N ASN A 70 -5.24 -1.63 20.73
CA ASN A 70 -4.03 -1.70 21.54
C ASN A 70 -3.47 -3.14 21.52
N GLY A 71 -2.14 -3.26 21.46
CA GLY A 71 -1.44 -4.54 21.37
C GLY A 71 -1.43 -5.15 19.97
N ARG A 72 -2.08 -4.55 18.97
CA ARG A 72 -1.99 -5.03 17.58
C ARG A 72 -0.62 -4.67 16.99
N GLU A 73 0.00 -5.67 16.38
CA GLU A 73 1.25 -5.50 15.63
C GLU A 73 0.99 -4.91 14.24
N GLY A 74 1.88 -4.04 13.80
CA GLY A 74 1.92 -3.54 12.44
C GLY A 74 3.31 -3.10 12.02
N THR A 75 3.45 -2.81 10.73
CA THR A 75 4.70 -2.37 10.11
C THR A 75 4.56 -0.94 9.63
N ILE A 76 5.54 -0.09 9.90
CA ILE A 76 5.58 1.26 9.34
C ILE A 76 5.78 1.17 7.83
N LEU A 77 4.86 1.73 7.05
CA LEU A 77 4.99 1.86 5.59
C LEU A 77 5.62 3.19 5.19
N SER A 78 5.27 4.27 5.88
CA SER A 78 5.82 5.60 5.63
C SER A 78 5.48 6.55 6.79
N TYR A 79 6.21 7.66 6.87
CA TYR A 79 5.88 8.77 7.76
C TYR A 79 5.46 9.99 6.93
N ASP A 80 4.30 10.55 7.28
CA ASP A 80 3.77 11.80 6.74
C ASP A 80 4.22 12.96 7.64
N ASP A 81 5.24 13.69 7.19
CA ASP A 81 5.83 14.82 7.91
C ASP A 81 4.86 16.02 7.99
N GLN A 82 3.98 16.20 7.00
CA GLN A 82 3.00 17.29 6.98
C GLN A 82 1.94 17.12 8.07
N LYS A 83 1.56 15.88 8.36
CA LYS A 83 0.49 15.55 9.32
C LYS A 83 1.02 15.01 10.65
N HIS A 84 2.34 14.79 10.75
CA HIS A 84 3.00 14.11 11.87
C HIS A 84 2.36 12.75 12.20
N ARG A 85 2.08 11.95 11.15
CA ARG A 85 1.43 10.64 11.28
C ARG A 85 2.22 9.57 10.53
N TYR A 86 2.31 8.40 11.12
CA TYR A 86 2.85 7.19 10.52
C TYR A 86 1.73 6.41 9.84
N ARG A 87 1.98 6.01 8.60
CA ARG A 87 1.17 5.02 7.91
C ARG A 87 1.65 3.65 8.34
N VAL A 88 0.82 2.93 9.07
CA VAL A 88 1.13 1.61 9.63
C VAL A 88 0.22 0.59 8.99
N ARG A 89 0.79 -0.50 8.49
CA ARG A 89 0.06 -1.67 8.01
C ARG A 89 -0.05 -2.69 9.13
N LEU A 90 -1.24 -2.91 9.63
CA LEU A 90 -1.52 -3.94 10.62
C LEU A 90 -1.45 -5.32 9.97
N TYR A 91 -1.14 -6.36 10.75
CA TYR A 91 -1.09 -7.75 10.26
C TYR A 91 -2.40 -8.21 9.58
N ALA A 92 -3.54 -7.62 9.96
CA ALA A 92 -4.83 -7.88 9.32
C ALA A 92 -4.96 -7.30 7.88
N GLY A 93 -3.91 -6.68 7.35
CA GLY A 93 -3.92 -6.01 6.03
C GLY A 93 -4.50 -4.61 6.04
N GLU A 94 -4.94 -4.12 7.20
CA GLU A 94 -5.52 -2.78 7.37
C GLU A 94 -4.40 -1.73 7.52
N GLU A 95 -4.50 -0.65 6.75
CA GLU A 95 -3.57 0.48 6.87
C GLU A 95 -4.19 1.62 7.67
N ARG A 96 -3.44 2.17 8.62
CA ARG A 96 -3.88 3.25 9.50
C ARG A 96 -2.85 4.36 9.60
N ASN A 97 -3.34 5.59 9.66
CA ASN A 97 -2.52 6.77 9.88
C ASN A 97 -2.55 7.15 11.36
N LEU A 98 -1.48 6.85 12.07
CA LEU A 98 -1.40 6.92 13.52
C LEU A 98 -0.33 7.91 13.97
N LYS A 99 -0.56 8.58 15.10
CA LYS A 99 0.47 9.42 15.72
C LYS A 99 1.56 8.54 16.31
N LYS A 100 2.77 9.10 16.42
CA LYS A 100 3.89 8.44 17.13
C LYS A 100 3.49 7.97 18.53
N GLU A 101 2.72 8.80 19.25
CA GLU A 101 2.24 8.51 20.61
C GLU A 101 1.40 7.23 20.71
N ASN A 102 0.79 6.80 19.60
CA ASN A 102 -0.03 5.59 19.55
C ASN A 102 0.75 4.37 19.05
N LEU A 103 2.07 4.50 18.90
CA LEU A 103 2.96 3.47 18.37
C LEU A 103 4.10 3.25 19.36
N VAL A 104 4.35 1.99 19.67
CA VAL A 104 5.48 1.56 20.50
C VAL A 104 6.35 0.60 19.69
N GLU A 105 7.67 0.78 19.78
CA GLU A 105 8.67 -0.02 19.07
C GLU A 105 8.92 -1.39 19.72
N SER A 106 8.25 -1.65 20.86
CA SER A 106 8.28 -2.92 21.59
C SER A 106 6.88 -3.31 22.07
N PRO A 107 6.62 -4.62 22.25
CA PRO A 107 5.34 -5.08 22.78
C PRO A 107 5.15 -4.57 24.22
N PRO A 108 3.94 -4.09 24.59
CA PRO A 108 3.65 -3.69 25.96
C PRO A 108 3.61 -4.94 26.85
N GLY A 109 4.70 -5.24 27.57
CA GLY A 109 4.78 -6.35 28.52
C GLY A 109 6.09 -7.15 28.56
N GLY A 110 7.19 -6.61 28.05
CA GLY A 110 8.55 -7.15 28.27
C GLY A 110 9.10 -6.82 29.64
#